data_AF-A0A1F6A7A2-F1
#
_entry.id   AF-A0A1F6A7A2-F1
#
_cell.length_a   1.000
_cell.length_b   1.000
_cell.length_c   1.000
_cell.angle_alpha   90.00
_cell.angle_beta   90.00
_cell.angle_gamma   90.00
#
_symmetry.space_group_name_H-M   'P 1'
#
loop_
_entity.id
_entity.type
_entity.pdbx_description
1 polymer ?
#
loop_
_entity_poly.entity_id
_entity_poly.type
_entity_poly.pdbx_seq_one_letter_code
_entity_poly.pdbx_strand_id
1 'polypeptide(L)'
;MGHEQQLQQHVVSETRNSLLREKSAGAIQFVVDRLHKACPDLTPNHLTIFSVVGVATASALLTFRREDASLKDKALTAGSLTLAVGATLLDALDGTLARTLEAEKPGSMNPEIGQLWDVLADQTGEKAMAWSRAVQAHQRHDRLGESLALIETVASSLPSSTRAFDEMGGHKVPEIPPGLFGFAGTHLGRIALGIASTVFPEIYGVPVQELADAITIISSLLTAAGRLKIGLSDDPATLPPEIRQQAKTRFKALALFTGLSLAATIAFYKYLNHKK
;
A
#
# COMPACT_ATOMS: atom_id res chain seq x y z
N MET A 1 -1.03 -15.67 -30.86
CA MET A 1 -1.58 -14.53 -30.09
C MET A 1 -2.42 -14.94 -28.87
N GLY A 2 -3.32 -15.94 -28.93
CA GLY A 2 -4.13 -16.32 -27.76
C GLY A 2 -3.39 -17.08 -26.64
N HIS A 3 -2.35 -17.86 -26.96
CA HIS A 3 -1.68 -18.72 -25.98
C HIS A 3 -0.73 -17.95 -25.03
N GLU A 4 -0.08 -16.89 -25.52
CA GLU A 4 0.80 -16.02 -24.71
C GLU A 4 0.00 -15.13 -23.76
N GLN A 5 -1.14 -14.58 -24.20
CA GLN A 5 -2.05 -13.82 -23.34
C GLN A 5 -2.66 -14.70 -22.22
N GLN A 6 -3.02 -15.95 -22.53
CA GLN A 6 -3.51 -16.89 -21.52
C GLN A 6 -2.41 -17.29 -20.53
N LEU A 7 -1.18 -17.53 -20.98
CA LEU A 7 -0.03 -17.77 -20.11
C LEU A 7 0.30 -16.57 -19.22
N GLN A 8 0.23 -15.35 -19.77
CA GLN A 8 0.41 -14.11 -19.01
C GLN A 8 -0.66 -13.91 -17.96
N GLN A 9 -1.95 -14.10 -18.30
CA GLN A 9 -3.04 -14.03 -17.33
C GLN A 9 -2.91 -15.09 -16.24
N HIS A 10 -2.52 -16.32 -16.60
CA HIS A 10 -2.34 -17.42 -15.64
C HIS A 10 -1.21 -17.12 -14.64
N VAL A 11 -0.05 -16.65 -15.11
CA VAL A 11 1.12 -16.32 -14.28
C VAL A 11 0.89 -15.06 -13.42
N VAL A 12 0.18 -14.05 -13.96
CA VAL A 12 -0.27 -12.89 -13.17
C VAL A 12 -1.26 -13.31 -12.10
N SER A 13 -2.15 -14.28 -12.36
CA SER A 13 -3.09 -14.79 -11.35
C SER A 13 -2.36 -15.56 -10.24
N GLU A 14 -1.38 -16.41 -10.56
CA GLU A 14 -0.63 -17.18 -9.56
C GLU A 14 0.20 -16.29 -8.63
N THR A 15 0.69 -15.15 -9.13
CA THR A 15 1.44 -14.18 -8.32
C THR A 15 0.55 -13.18 -7.56
N ARG A 16 -0.74 -13.06 -7.94
CA ARG A 16 -1.71 -12.10 -7.36
C ARG A 16 -2.94 -12.79 -6.74
N ASN A 17 -2.86 -14.09 -6.49
CA ASN A 17 -3.94 -14.88 -5.92
C ASN A 17 -3.96 -14.71 -4.40
N SER A 18 -4.81 -13.80 -3.93
CA SER A 18 -5.35 -13.87 -2.58
C SER A 18 -6.78 -14.41 -2.62
N LEU A 19 -7.10 -15.35 -1.73
CA LEU A 19 -8.47 -15.83 -1.48
C LEU A 19 -9.47 -14.68 -1.28
N LEU A 20 -8.98 -13.53 -0.80
CA LEU A 20 -9.73 -12.29 -0.63
C LEU A 20 -10.15 -11.67 -1.97
N ARG A 21 -9.25 -11.59 -2.96
CA ARG A 21 -9.56 -11.10 -4.31
C ARG A 21 -10.56 -12.01 -5.02
N GLU A 22 -10.42 -13.32 -4.91
CA GLU A 22 -11.35 -14.26 -5.52
C GLU A 22 -12.78 -14.10 -4.96
N LYS A 23 -12.91 -13.98 -3.64
CA LYS A 23 -14.21 -13.81 -2.97
C LYS A 23 -14.84 -12.44 -3.21
N SER A 24 -14.05 -11.38 -3.40
CA SER A 24 -14.56 -10.02 -3.60
C SER A 24 -14.73 -9.62 -5.07
N ALA A 25 -14.17 -10.39 -6.02
CA ALA A 25 -14.15 -10.07 -7.44
C ALA A 25 -15.53 -9.71 -8.02
N GLY A 26 -16.58 -10.49 -7.69
CA GLY A 26 -17.93 -10.23 -8.18
C GLY A 26 -18.52 -8.91 -7.69
N ALA A 27 -18.27 -8.55 -6.43
CA ALA A 27 -18.74 -7.29 -5.86
C ALA A 27 -17.96 -6.09 -6.43
N ILE A 28 -16.64 -6.23 -6.57
CA ILE A 28 -15.76 -5.23 -7.17
C ILE A 28 -16.18 -4.97 -8.62
N GLN A 29 -16.38 -6.02 -9.43
CA GLN A 29 -16.80 -5.90 -10.81
C GLN A 29 -18.16 -5.19 -10.93
N PHE A 30 -19.13 -5.54 -10.07
CA PHE A 30 -20.44 -4.88 -10.06
C PHE A 30 -20.31 -3.37 -9.81
N VAL A 31 -19.46 -2.96 -8.87
CA VAL A 31 -19.21 -1.53 -8.57
C VAL A 31 -18.52 -0.83 -9.74
N VAL A 32 -17.50 -1.47 -10.34
CA VAL A 32 -16.79 -0.94 -11.51
C VAL A 32 -17.73 -0.75 -12.70
N ASP A 33 -18.59 -1.72 -13.00
CA ASP A 33 -19.54 -1.63 -14.12
C ASP A 33 -20.51 -0.45 -13.93
N ARG A 34 -20.93 -0.20 -12.68
CA ARG A 34 -21.79 0.93 -12.33
C ARG A 34 -21.05 2.26 -12.45
N LEU A 35 -19.82 2.32 -11.97
CA LEU A 35 -18.96 3.52 -12.07
C LEU A 35 -18.65 3.85 -13.52
N HIS A 36 -18.25 2.86 -14.33
CA HIS A 36 -17.94 3.03 -15.75
C HIS A 36 -19.17 3.51 -16.54
N LYS A 37 -20.36 2.97 -16.23
CA LYS A 37 -21.61 3.47 -16.82
C LYS A 37 -21.97 4.90 -16.41
N ALA A 38 -21.73 5.26 -15.14
CA ALA A 38 -22.08 6.58 -14.62
C ALA A 38 -21.08 7.65 -15.05
N CYS A 39 -19.79 7.31 -15.17
CA CYS A 39 -18.68 8.18 -15.49
C CYS A 39 -17.79 7.53 -16.56
N PRO A 40 -18.16 7.61 -17.86
CA PRO A 40 -17.43 6.93 -18.94
C PRO A 40 -15.99 7.42 -19.14
N ASP A 41 -15.70 8.65 -18.73
CA ASP A 41 -14.36 9.27 -18.82
C ASP A 41 -13.47 8.94 -17.61
N LEU A 42 -13.97 8.13 -16.67
CA LEU A 42 -13.20 7.71 -15.51
C LEU A 42 -12.08 6.75 -15.93
N THR A 43 -10.84 7.11 -15.60
CA THR A 43 -9.67 6.27 -15.86
C THR A 43 -9.19 5.60 -14.57
N PRO A 44 -8.45 4.48 -14.65
CA PRO A 44 -7.84 3.85 -13.47
C PRO A 44 -6.99 4.84 -12.68
N ASN A 45 -6.20 5.67 -13.37
CA ASN A 45 -5.35 6.68 -12.74
C ASN A 45 -6.15 7.69 -11.88
N HIS A 46 -7.40 8.02 -12.26
CA HIS A 46 -8.24 8.88 -11.44
C HIS A 46 -8.56 8.21 -10.09
N LEU A 47 -8.91 6.91 -10.11
CA LEU A 47 -9.19 6.15 -8.89
C LEU A 47 -7.96 6.04 -8.00
N THR A 48 -6.80 5.75 -8.58
CA THR A 48 -5.50 5.73 -7.90
C THR A 48 -5.20 7.08 -7.22
N ILE A 49 -5.38 8.20 -7.94
CA ILE A 49 -5.16 9.55 -7.38
C ILE A 49 -6.16 9.85 -6.26
N PHE A 50 -7.43 9.54 -6.43
CA PHE A 50 -8.45 9.76 -5.40
C PHE A 50 -8.20 8.91 -4.15
N SER A 51 -7.68 7.69 -4.29
CA SER A 51 -7.23 6.87 -3.18
C SER A 51 -6.14 7.59 -2.36
N VAL A 52 -5.06 8.03 -3.01
CA VAL A 52 -3.94 8.72 -2.35
C VAL A 52 -4.40 10.00 -1.66
N VAL A 53 -5.13 10.86 -2.37
CA VAL A 53 -5.62 12.13 -1.84
C VAL A 53 -6.58 11.89 -0.68
N GLY A 54 -7.46 10.89 -0.78
CA GLY A 54 -8.41 10.54 0.26
C GLY A 54 -7.72 10.07 1.54
N VAL A 55 -6.75 9.15 1.44
CA VAL A 55 -5.96 8.66 2.58
C VAL A 55 -5.15 9.79 3.22
N ALA A 56 -4.48 10.62 2.42
CA ALA A 56 -3.72 11.77 2.92
C ALA A 56 -4.62 12.79 3.62
N THR A 57 -5.81 13.07 3.06
CA THR A 57 -6.78 13.99 3.66
C THR A 57 -7.34 13.44 4.96
N ALA A 58 -7.72 12.17 5.02
CA ALA A 58 -8.18 11.52 6.24
C ALA A 58 -7.12 11.59 7.34
N SER A 59 -5.86 11.34 6.98
CA SER A 59 -4.72 11.42 7.91
C SER A 59 -4.48 12.86 8.40
N ALA A 60 -4.54 13.84 7.50
CA ALA A 60 -4.39 15.26 7.84
C ALA A 60 -5.50 15.76 8.77
N LEU A 61 -6.76 15.38 8.51
CA LEU A 61 -7.91 15.76 9.35
C LEU A 61 -7.74 15.30 10.81
N LEU A 62 -7.06 14.17 11.02
CA LEU A 62 -6.75 13.63 12.35
C LEU A 62 -5.52 14.30 12.98
N THR A 63 -4.53 14.72 12.19
CA THR A 63 -3.31 15.40 12.68
C THR A 63 -3.51 16.87 13.06
N PHE A 64 -4.38 17.61 12.36
CA PHE A 64 -4.47 19.07 12.49
C PHE A 64 -5.34 19.58 13.66
N ARG A 65 -5.78 18.72 14.59
CA ARG A 65 -6.49 19.18 15.81
C ARG A 65 -5.85 18.65 17.10
N ARG A 66 -5.52 19.60 17.99
CA ARG A 66 -4.85 19.42 19.29
C ARG A 66 -5.65 18.55 20.27
N GLU A 67 -4.97 17.53 20.79
CA GLU A 67 -5.01 16.86 22.11
C GLU A 67 -6.33 16.41 22.76
N ASP A 68 -7.51 16.91 22.40
CA ASP A 68 -8.75 16.58 23.15
C ASP A 68 -9.91 16.04 22.29
N ALA A 69 -9.81 16.13 20.96
CA ALA A 69 -10.97 15.96 20.08
C ALA A 69 -11.06 14.61 19.35
N SER A 70 -9.97 13.86 19.15
CA SER A 70 -10.00 12.70 18.23
C SER A 70 -10.81 11.49 18.72
N LEU A 71 -11.05 11.37 20.04
CA LEU A 71 -11.98 10.39 20.62
C LEU A 71 -13.30 11.01 21.10
N LYS A 72 -13.35 12.34 21.32
CA LYS A 72 -14.56 13.04 21.78
C LYS A 72 -15.47 13.46 20.61
N ASP A 73 -14.92 13.79 19.45
CA ASP A 73 -15.65 14.14 18.24
C ASP A 73 -15.90 12.89 17.38
N LYS A 74 -16.87 12.09 17.80
CA LYS A 74 -17.26 10.83 17.12
C LYS A 74 -17.57 11.02 15.63
N ALA A 75 -18.08 12.19 15.24
CA ALA A 75 -18.41 12.47 13.85
C ALA A 75 -17.15 12.65 13.00
N LEU A 76 -16.12 13.33 13.52
CA LEU A 76 -14.84 13.47 12.85
C LEU A 76 -14.11 12.13 12.76
N THR A 77 -14.04 11.35 13.84
CA THR A 77 -13.42 10.02 13.84
C THR A 77 -14.10 9.09 12.84
N ALA A 78 -15.43 9.06 12.84
CA ALA A 78 -16.20 8.26 11.88
C ALA A 78 -16.02 8.76 10.45
N GLY A 79 -15.99 10.08 10.23
CA GLY A 79 -15.76 10.69 8.93
C GLY A 79 -14.38 10.37 8.36
N SER A 80 -13.32 10.53 9.16
CA SER A 80 -11.95 10.20 8.76
C SER A 80 -11.76 8.70 8.53
N LEU A 81 -12.36 7.85 9.36
CA LEU A 81 -12.35 6.40 9.14
C LEU A 81 -13.07 6.04 7.84
N THR A 82 -14.25 6.60 7.61
CA THR A 82 -15.04 6.37 6.38
C THR A 82 -14.26 6.83 5.15
N LEU A 83 -13.60 7.98 5.22
CA LEU A 83 -12.78 8.50 4.13
C LEU A 83 -11.55 7.62 3.89
N ALA A 84 -10.83 7.19 4.93
CA ALA A 84 -9.63 6.35 4.79
C ALA A 84 -9.97 4.96 4.23
N VAL A 85 -11.02 4.32 4.75
CA VAL A 85 -11.52 3.03 4.25
C VAL A 85 -12.05 3.18 2.83
N GLY A 86 -12.88 4.19 2.57
CA GLY A 86 -13.45 4.45 1.24
C GLY A 86 -12.37 4.72 0.20
N ALA A 87 -11.37 5.53 0.52
CA ALA A 87 -10.25 5.82 -0.37
C ALA A 87 -9.41 4.57 -0.68
N THR A 88 -9.12 3.74 0.33
CA THR A 88 -8.43 2.44 0.14
C THR A 88 -9.24 1.51 -0.76
N LEU A 89 -10.57 1.54 -0.68
CA LEU A 89 -11.41 0.72 -1.55
C LEU A 89 -11.35 1.17 -3.01
N LEU A 90 -11.14 2.46 -3.30
CA LEU A 90 -11.01 2.96 -4.68
C LEU A 90 -9.79 2.35 -5.38
N ASP A 91 -8.70 2.14 -4.63
CA ASP A 91 -7.49 1.45 -5.11
C ASP A 91 -7.82 0.03 -5.58
N ALA A 92 -8.62 -0.71 -4.82
CA ALA A 92 -9.04 -2.06 -5.23
C ALA A 92 -9.91 -2.09 -6.52
N LEU A 93 -10.52 -0.96 -6.89
CA LEU A 93 -11.35 -0.85 -8.09
C LEU A 93 -10.51 -0.56 -9.36
N ASP A 94 -9.36 0.10 -9.24
CA ASP A 94 -8.62 0.63 -10.38
C ASP A 94 -8.12 -0.47 -11.34
N GLY A 95 -7.62 -1.58 -10.81
CA GLY A 95 -7.13 -2.71 -11.58
C GLY A 95 -8.25 -3.47 -12.27
N THR A 96 -9.47 -3.41 -11.73
CA THR A 96 -10.66 -4.00 -12.36
C THR A 96 -11.20 -3.09 -13.46
N LEU A 97 -11.19 -1.77 -13.26
CA LEU A 97 -11.51 -0.79 -14.30
C LEU A 97 -10.50 -0.88 -15.46
N ALA A 98 -9.20 -1.02 -15.16
CA ALA A 98 -8.16 -1.18 -16.17
C ALA A 98 -8.38 -2.43 -17.05
N ARG A 99 -8.72 -3.57 -16.43
CA ARG A 99 -9.07 -4.80 -17.16
C ARG A 99 -10.31 -4.63 -18.03
N THR A 100 -11.31 -3.91 -17.54
CA THR A 100 -12.56 -3.64 -18.27
C THR A 100 -12.28 -2.78 -19.51
N LEU A 101 -11.54 -1.69 -19.35
CA LEU A 101 -11.16 -0.79 -20.46
C LEU A 101 -10.25 -1.48 -21.48
N GLU A 102 -9.31 -2.31 -21.03
CA GLU A 102 -8.43 -3.09 -21.93
C GLU A 102 -9.22 -4.16 -22.71
N ALA A 103 -10.25 -4.76 -22.11
CA ALA A 103 -11.15 -5.68 -22.80
C ALA A 103 -12.02 -4.97 -23.86
N GLU A 104 -12.43 -3.72 -23.60
CA GLU A 104 -13.18 -2.90 -24.56
C GLU A 104 -12.30 -2.36 -25.70
N LYS A 105 -11.08 -1.92 -25.37
CA LYS A 105 -10.10 -1.34 -26.31
C LYS A 105 -8.69 -1.88 -26.02
N PRO A 106 -8.32 -3.01 -26.64
CA PRO A 106 -6.99 -3.60 -26.48
C PRO A 106 -5.87 -2.63 -26.89
N GLY A 107 -4.84 -2.52 -26.06
CA GLY A 107 -3.69 -1.63 -26.27
C GLY A 107 -3.93 -0.16 -25.90
N SER A 108 -5.09 0.17 -25.31
CA SER A 108 -5.38 1.53 -24.85
C SER A 108 -4.64 1.90 -23.56
N MET A 109 -4.17 0.90 -22.82
CA MET A 109 -3.43 1.09 -21.57
C MET A 109 -1.93 0.89 -21.75
N ASN A 110 -1.13 1.79 -21.17
CA ASN A 110 0.31 1.58 -21.02
C ASN A 110 0.59 0.88 -19.68
N PRO A 111 0.94 -0.42 -19.68
CA PRO A 111 1.13 -1.19 -18.45
C PRO A 111 2.31 -0.69 -17.61
N GLU A 112 3.36 -0.11 -18.22
CA GLU A 112 4.50 0.42 -17.47
C GLU A 112 4.13 1.67 -16.69
N ILE A 113 3.34 2.57 -17.30
CA ILE A 113 2.85 3.79 -16.65
C ILE A 113 1.87 3.43 -15.53
N GLY A 114 0.95 2.50 -15.79
CA GLY A 114 0.00 2.03 -14.77
C GLY A 114 0.71 1.45 -13.54
N GLN A 115 1.75 0.65 -13.73
CA GLN A 115 2.55 0.10 -12.62
C GLN A 115 3.33 1.14 -11.84
N LEU A 116 3.79 2.21 -12.51
CA LEU A 116 4.46 3.31 -11.82
C LEU A 116 3.48 4.07 -10.92
N TRP A 117 2.27 4.33 -11.41
CA TRP A 117 1.21 4.98 -10.63
C TRP A 117 0.77 4.14 -9.43
N ASP A 118 0.58 2.84 -9.61
CA ASP A 118 0.28 1.84 -8.56
C ASP A 118 1.35 1.90 -7.45
N VAL A 119 2.63 1.79 -7.81
CA VAL A 119 3.75 1.90 -6.86
C VAL A 119 3.77 3.26 -6.15
N LEU A 120 3.59 4.36 -6.88
CA LEU A 120 3.61 5.69 -6.29
C LEU A 120 2.45 5.90 -5.32
N ALA A 121 1.28 5.39 -5.66
CA ALA A 121 0.08 5.55 -4.86
C ALA A 121 0.15 4.78 -3.55
N ASP A 122 0.46 3.48 -3.63
CA ASP A 122 0.66 2.60 -2.48
C ASP A 122 1.63 3.23 -1.47
N GLN A 123 2.80 3.63 -2.00
CA GLN A 123 3.88 4.12 -1.16
C GLN A 123 3.58 5.51 -0.59
N THR A 124 2.90 6.38 -1.34
CA THR A 124 2.52 7.71 -0.84
C THR A 124 1.46 7.60 0.25
N GLY A 125 0.45 6.76 0.08
CA GLY A 125 -0.60 6.52 1.06
C GLY A 125 -0.05 5.98 2.38
N GLU A 126 0.77 4.92 2.33
CA GLU A 126 1.40 4.33 3.52
C GLU A 126 2.25 5.35 4.28
N LYS A 127 3.08 6.14 3.58
CA LYS A 127 3.96 7.15 4.22
C LYS A 127 3.21 8.35 4.76
N ALA A 128 2.17 8.81 4.07
CA ALA A 128 1.34 9.91 4.56
C ALA A 128 0.69 9.54 5.91
N MET A 129 0.21 8.31 6.04
CA MET A 129 -0.31 7.80 7.32
C MET A 129 0.79 7.71 8.38
N ALA A 130 1.96 7.15 8.06
CA ALA A 130 3.07 7.04 9.00
C ALA A 130 3.61 8.42 9.48
N TRP A 131 3.76 9.39 8.58
CA TRP A 131 4.12 10.77 8.98
C TRP A 131 3.04 11.43 9.83
N SER A 132 1.75 11.22 9.52
CA SER A 132 0.64 11.68 10.35
C SER A 132 0.74 11.13 11.77
N ARG A 133 0.98 9.82 11.92
CA ARG A 133 1.19 9.17 13.23
C ARG A 133 2.42 9.69 13.96
N ALA A 134 3.51 9.99 13.26
CA ALA A 134 4.69 10.61 13.86
C ALA A 134 4.37 12.00 14.43
N VAL A 135 3.60 12.83 13.73
CA VAL A 135 3.15 14.13 14.27
C VAL A 135 2.26 13.95 15.48
N GLN A 136 1.29 13.03 15.41
CA GLN A 136 0.36 12.79 16.51
C GLN A 136 1.09 12.29 17.77
N ALA A 137 2.04 11.36 17.64
CA ALA A 137 2.87 10.90 18.76
C ALA A 137 3.76 12.02 19.30
N HIS A 138 4.36 12.84 18.43
CA HIS A 138 5.15 13.99 18.84
C HIS A 138 4.33 14.99 19.67
N GLN A 139 3.08 15.27 19.26
CA GLN A 139 2.16 16.13 20.01
C GLN A 139 1.85 15.55 21.40
N ARG A 140 1.67 14.22 21.51
CA ARG A 140 1.45 13.52 22.79
C ARG A 140 2.72 13.31 23.63
N HIS A 141 3.86 13.83 23.18
CA HIS A 141 5.18 13.58 23.78
C HIS A 141 5.60 12.09 23.83
N ASP A 142 4.98 11.24 23.01
CA ASP A 142 5.32 9.83 22.88
C ASP A 142 6.49 9.66 21.88
N ARG A 143 7.69 9.50 22.43
CA ARG A 143 8.91 9.32 21.63
C ARG A 143 9.03 7.95 21.00
N LEU A 144 8.42 6.93 21.60
CA LEU A 144 8.46 5.58 21.07
C LEU A 144 7.57 5.50 19.83
N GLY A 145 6.32 5.96 19.91
CA GLY A 145 5.42 6.03 18.76
C GLY A 145 5.91 6.97 17.67
N GLU A 146 6.55 8.10 18.01
CA GLU A 146 7.22 8.95 17.01
C GLU A 146 8.28 8.16 16.24
N SER A 147 9.15 7.45 16.95
CA SER A 147 10.25 6.70 16.34
C SER A 147 9.75 5.51 15.50
N LEU A 148 8.78 4.75 16.01
CA LEU A 148 8.20 3.60 15.31
C LEU A 148 7.51 4.05 14.02
N ALA A 149 6.67 5.09 14.07
CA ALA A 149 6.02 5.62 12.88
C ALA A 149 7.03 6.09 11.82
N LEU A 150 8.13 6.75 12.24
CA LEU A 150 9.19 7.14 11.30
C LEU A 150 9.95 5.94 10.71
N ILE A 151 10.24 4.91 11.50
CA ILE A 151 10.87 3.67 10.99
C ILE A 151 9.96 2.96 9.99
N GLU A 152 8.65 2.95 10.25
CA GLU A 152 7.65 2.34 9.37
C GLU A 152 7.66 2.96 7.97
N THR A 153 7.92 4.28 7.83
CA THR A 153 8.02 4.95 6.51
C THR A 153 9.04 4.32 5.58
N VAL A 154 10.04 3.63 6.13
CA VAL A 154 11.09 2.92 5.39
C VAL A 154 10.79 1.42 5.35
N ALA A 155 10.42 0.83 6.49
CA ALA A 155 10.20 -0.61 6.60
C ALA A 155 9.05 -1.12 5.69
N SER A 156 7.99 -0.33 5.56
CA SER A 156 6.82 -0.64 4.72
C SER A 156 7.14 -0.82 3.23
N SER A 157 8.20 -0.16 2.73
CA SER A 157 8.67 -0.30 1.35
C SER A 157 9.44 -1.59 1.08
N LEU A 158 9.98 -2.24 2.12
CA LEU A 158 10.89 -3.38 1.96
C LEU A 158 10.21 -4.61 1.33
N PRO A 159 9.02 -5.06 1.78
CA PRO A 159 8.33 -6.20 1.17
C PRO A 159 8.09 -6.04 -0.32
N SER A 160 7.64 -4.87 -0.75
CA SER A 160 7.35 -4.59 -2.17
C SER A 160 8.64 -4.54 -2.99
N SER A 161 9.70 -3.97 -2.42
CA SER A 161 11.02 -3.87 -3.07
C SER A 161 11.66 -5.24 -3.26
N THR A 162 11.66 -6.09 -2.23
CA THR A 162 12.23 -7.45 -2.34
C THR A 162 11.43 -8.31 -3.29
N ARG A 163 10.10 -8.21 -3.27
CA ARG A 163 9.24 -8.88 -4.27
C ARG A 163 9.62 -8.50 -5.69
N ALA A 164 9.74 -7.20 -5.98
CA ALA A 164 10.09 -6.73 -7.32
C ALA A 164 11.51 -7.17 -7.73
N PHE A 165 12.45 -7.22 -6.78
CA PHE A 165 13.79 -7.75 -6.97
C PHE A 165 13.80 -9.25 -7.34
N ASP A 166 13.03 -10.06 -6.63
CA ASP A 166 12.96 -11.50 -6.91
C ASP A 166 12.24 -11.78 -8.24
N GLU A 167 11.16 -11.03 -8.52
CA GLU A 167 10.40 -11.13 -9.78
C GLU A 167 11.24 -10.69 -11.00
N MET A 168 12.16 -9.73 -10.88
CA MET A 168 13.10 -9.42 -11.99
C MET A 168 14.12 -10.54 -12.23
N GLY A 169 14.51 -11.26 -11.17
CA GLY A 169 15.29 -12.49 -11.24
C GLY A 169 14.55 -13.62 -11.98
N GLY A 170 13.22 -13.55 -12.02
CA GLY A 170 12.35 -14.52 -12.69
C GLY A 170 11.66 -15.48 -11.73
N HIS A 171 11.72 -15.23 -10.43
CA HIS A 171 11.11 -16.08 -9.41
C HIS A 171 9.66 -15.65 -9.14
N LYS A 172 8.77 -16.62 -8.95
CA LYS A 172 7.40 -16.36 -8.48
C LYS A 172 7.42 -16.12 -6.99
N VAL A 173 6.84 -15.01 -6.57
CA VAL A 173 6.76 -14.64 -5.15
C VAL A 173 5.29 -14.60 -4.72
N PRO A 174 4.92 -15.29 -3.61
CA PRO A 174 3.56 -15.26 -3.12
C PRO A 174 3.18 -13.87 -2.59
N GLU A 175 1.92 -13.49 -2.82
CA GLU A 175 1.35 -12.23 -2.35
C GLU A 175 1.27 -12.19 -0.82
N ILE A 176 0.78 -13.27 -0.21
CA ILE A 176 0.73 -13.46 1.24
C ILE A 176 1.85 -14.44 1.63
N PRO A 177 2.88 -13.99 2.37
CA PRO A 177 3.90 -14.89 2.88
C PRO A 177 3.31 -15.86 3.93
N PRO A 178 3.85 -17.09 4.06
CA PRO A 178 3.36 -18.05 5.03
C PRO A 178 3.65 -17.59 6.48
N GLY A 179 2.73 -17.90 7.40
CA GLY A 179 2.89 -17.67 8.84
C GLY A 179 1.88 -16.69 9.45
N LEU A 180 1.92 -16.57 10.79
CA LEU A 180 0.94 -15.82 11.60
C LEU A 180 0.91 -14.31 11.25
N PHE A 181 2.06 -13.75 10.88
CA PHE A 181 2.21 -12.34 10.49
C PHE A 181 2.14 -12.12 8.97
N GLY A 182 1.77 -13.15 8.21
CA GLY A 182 1.80 -13.11 6.76
C GLY A 182 0.93 -12.00 6.18
N PHE A 183 -0.29 -11.86 6.70
CA PHE A 183 -1.23 -10.81 6.29
C PHE A 183 -0.75 -9.41 6.67
N ALA A 184 -0.22 -9.21 7.88
CA ALA A 184 0.28 -7.90 8.33
C ALA A 184 1.48 -7.40 7.51
N GLY A 185 2.23 -8.31 6.88
CA GLY A 185 3.30 -7.98 5.93
C GLY A 185 2.83 -7.64 4.51
N THR A 186 1.54 -7.82 4.20
CA THR A 186 0.95 -7.43 2.91
C THR A 186 0.62 -5.94 2.88
N HIS A 187 0.47 -5.37 1.68
CA HIS A 187 0.05 -3.98 1.51
C HIS A 187 -1.28 -3.68 2.23
N LEU A 188 -2.30 -4.53 2.01
CA LEU A 188 -3.62 -4.37 2.66
C LEU A 188 -3.54 -4.48 4.18
N GLY A 189 -2.74 -5.40 4.71
CA GLY A 189 -2.55 -5.55 6.16
C GLY A 189 -1.90 -4.32 6.79
N ARG A 190 -0.88 -3.75 6.13
CA ARG A 190 -0.24 -2.51 6.57
C ARG A 190 -1.16 -1.32 6.51
N ILE A 191 -1.97 -1.18 5.45
CA ILE A 191 -2.99 -0.11 5.39
C ILE A 191 -4.01 -0.29 6.52
N ALA A 192 -4.52 -1.49 6.75
CA ALA A 192 -5.51 -1.74 7.79
C ALA A 192 -4.97 -1.40 9.19
N LEU A 193 -3.75 -1.84 9.51
CA LEU A 193 -3.06 -1.49 10.75
C LEU A 193 -2.80 0.01 10.83
N GLY A 194 -2.36 0.62 9.73
CA GLY A 194 -2.09 2.05 9.64
C GLY A 194 -3.34 2.91 9.85
N ILE A 195 -4.48 2.54 9.28
CA ILE A 195 -5.76 3.22 9.54
C ILE A 195 -6.15 3.07 11.00
N ALA A 196 -6.04 1.84 11.56
CA ALA A 196 -6.39 1.58 12.95
C ALA A 196 -5.54 2.43 13.92
N SER A 197 -4.22 2.48 13.74
CA SER A 197 -3.32 3.29 14.57
C SER A 197 -3.44 4.79 14.36
N THR A 198 -3.76 5.24 13.14
CA THR A 198 -3.98 6.67 12.87
C THR A 198 -5.29 7.18 13.47
N VAL A 199 -6.36 6.37 13.41
CA VAL A 199 -7.70 6.76 13.90
C VAL A 199 -7.83 6.54 15.41
N PHE A 200 -7.27 5.45 15.92
CA PHE A 200 -7.35 5.05 17.32
C PHE A 200 -5.93 4.83 17.87
N PRO A 201 -5.16 5.90 18.14
CA PRO A 201 -3.79 5.75 18.63
C PRO A 201 -3.72 5.12 20.03
N GLU A 202 -4.77 5.29 20.83
CA GLU A 202 -4.92 4.67 22.14
C GLU A 202 -6.37 4.22 22.35
N ILE A 203 -6.57 3.01 22.89
CA ILE A 203 -7.90 2.48 23.24
C ILE A 203 -7.86 1.97 24.68
N TYR A 204 -8.60 2.62 25.59
CA TYR A 204 -8.66 2.24 27.01
C TYR A 204 -7.29 2.06 27.69
N GLY A 205 -6.32 2.93 27.43
CA GLY A 205 -4.95 2.81 27.97
C GLY A 205 -4.03 1.88 27.18
N VAL A 206 -4.53 1.23 26.13
CA VAL A 206 -3.72 0.38 25.26
C VAL A 206 -3.08 1.23 24.15
N PRO A 207 -1.74 1.23 24.01
CA PRO A 207 -1.00 1.99 22.98
C PRO A 207 -1.12 1.31 21.61
N VAL A 208 -2.26 1.50 20.95
CA VAL A 208 -2.59 0.84 19.68
C VAL A 208 -1.63 1.29 18.58
N GLN A 209 -1.20 2.55 18.57
CA GLN A 209 -0.25 3.05 17.58
C GLN A 209 1.08 2.29 17.65
N GLU A 210 1.72 2.25 18.81
CA GLU A 210 3.02 1.63 19.00
C GLU A 210 2.97 0.13 18.71
N LEU A 211 1.88 -0.53 19.12
CA LEU A 211 1.66 -1.95 18.82
C LEU A 211 1.49 -2.21 17.32
N ALA A 212 0.64 -1.44 16.64
CA ALA A 212 0.38 -1.62 15.22
C ALA A 212 1.61 -1.30 14.35
N ASP A 213 2.32 -0.22 14.67
CA ASP A 213 3.53 0.18 13.96
C ASP A 213 4.65 -0.86 14.19
N ALA A 214 4.82 -1.36 15.43
CA ALA A 214 5.77 -2.44 15.71
C ALA A 214 5.43 -3.74 14.98
N ILE A 215 4.16 -4.17 14.99
CA ILE A 215 3.70 -5.34 14.23
C ILE A 215 3.97 -5.14 12.75
N THR A 216 3.69 -3.96 12.20
CA THR A 216 3.91 -3.63 10.79
C THR A 216 5.39 -3.70 10.42
N ILE A 217 6.28 -3.11 11.23
CA ILE A 217 7.73 -3.15 11.01
C ILE A 217 8.23 -4.59 11.05
N ILE A 218 7.91 -5.35 12.10
CA ILE A 218 8.36 -6.74 12.25
C ILE A 218 7.85 -7.59 11.09
N SER A 219 6.57 -7.48 10.75
CA SER A 219 5.96 -8.24 9.65
C SER A 219 6.57 -7.87 8.30
N SER A 220 6.90 -6.60 8.08
CA SER A 220 7.56 -6.13 6.86
C SER A 220 8.98 -6.67 6.75
N LEU A 221 9.75 -6.66 7.84
CA LEU A 221 11.11 -7.22 7.87
C LEU A 221 11.10 -8.74 7.65
N LEU A 222 10.21 -9.46 8.33
CA LEU A 222 10.08 -10.91 8.16
C LEU A 222 9.64 -11.27 6.74
N THR A 223 8.70 -10.52 6.17
CA THR A 223 8.25 -10.71 4.78
C THR A 223 9.38 -10.43 3.80
N ALA A 224 10.12 -9.33 3.98
CA ALA A 224 11.24 -8.99 3.13
C ALA A 224 12.34 -10.07 3.17
N ALA A 225 12.70 -10.54 4.37
CA ALA A 225 13.67 -11.62 4.55
C ALA A 225 13.19 -12.96 3.96
N GLY A 226 11.91 -13.28 4.11
CA GLY A 226 11.31 -14.48 3.52
C GLY A 226 11.34 -14.46 1.99
N ARG A 227 11.09 -13.30 1.38
CA ARG A 227 11.17 -13.09 -0.08
C ARG A 227 12.59 -13.20 -0.60
N LEU A 228 13.56 -12.55 0.06
CA LEU A 228 14.97 -12.66 -0.31
C LEU A 228 15.48 -14.11 -0.33
N LYS A 229 14.96 -15.00 0.53
CA LYS A 229 15.31 -16.43 0.49
C LYS A 229 14.83 -17.12 -0.79
N ILE A 230 13.73 -16.67 -1.38
CA ILE A 230 13.22 -17.15 -2.68
C ILE A 230 14.14 -16.67 -3.80
N GLY A 231 14.56 -15.40 -3.79
CA GLY A 231 15.49 -14.90 -4.81
C GLY A 231 16.90 -15.51 -4.72
N LEU A 232 17.25 -16.10 -3.59
CA LEU A 232 18.50 -16.81 -3.34
C LEU A 232 18.38 -18.34 -3.49
N SER A 233 17.19 -18.88 -3.79
CA SER A 233 17.06 -20.31 -4.05
C SER A 233 17.63 -20.65 -5.44
N ASP A 234 18.11 -21.88 -5.60
CA ASP A 234 18.59 -22.41 -6.90
C ASP A 234 17.42 -22.74 -7.86
N ASP A 235 16.20 -22.29 -7.55
CA ASP A 235 15.03 -22.60 -8.33
C ASP A 235 15.12 -21.93 -9.72
N PRO A 236 14.76 -22.64 -10.80
CA PRO A 236 14.83 -22.07 -12.13
C PRO A 236 13.87 -20.89 -12.29
N ALA A 237 14.28 -19.88 -13.05
CA ALA A 237 13.43 -18.75 -13.41
C ALA A 237 12.16 -19.24 -14.14
N THR A 238 10.99 -18.94 -13.58
CA THR A 238 9.68 -19.37 -14.09
C THR A 238 8.86 -18.24 -14.71
N LEU A 239 9.25 -16.97 -14.51
CA LEU A 239 8.54 -15.82 -15.04
C LEU A 239 8.99 -15.45 -16.47
N PRO A 240 8.04 -15.13 -17.38
CA PRO A 240 8.33 -14.63 -18.72
C PRO A 240 9.15 -13.33 -18.74
N PRO A 241 9.93 -13.06 -19.82
CA PRO A 241 10.78 -11.87 -19.94
C PRO A 241 10.04 -10.53 -19.75
N GLU A 242 8.79 -10.44 -20.21
CA GLU A 242 7.97 -9.22 -20.09
C GLU A 242 7.63 -8.90 -18.63
N ILE A 243 7.26 -9.91 -17.84
CA ILE A 243 6.98 -9.75 -16.40
C ILE A 243 8.25 -9.35 -15.65
N ARG A 244 9.40 -9.91 -16.04
CA ARG A 244 10.70 -9.56 -15.47
C ARG A 244 11.09 -8.11 -15.76
N GLN A 245 10.81 -7.62 -16.97
CA GLN A 245 11.05 -6.23 -17.35
C GLN A 245 10.13 -5.28 -16.57
N GLN A 246 8.85 -5.62 -16.42
CA GLN A 246 7.91 -4.90 -15.57
C GLN A 246 8.35 -4.87 -14.09
N ALA A 247 8.79 -6.00 -13.56
CA ALA A 247 9.35 -6.09 -12.21
C ALA A 247 10.59 -5.21 -12.02
N LYS A 248 11.47 -5.14 -13.02
CA LYS A 248 12.64 -4.25 -13.02
C LYS A 248 12.25 -2.77 -12.95
N THR A 249 11.21 -2.36 -13.68
CA THR A 249 10.69 -0.98 -13.62
C THR A 249 10.14 -0.68 -12.22
N ARG A 250 9.31 -1.58 -11.67
CA ARG A 250 8.79 -1.46 -10.30
C ARG A 250 9.90 -1.39 -9.25
N PHE A 251 10.92 -2.24 -9.35
CA PHE A 251 12.05 -2.24 -8.44
C PHE A 251 12.80 -0.90 -8.43
N LYS A 252 13.09 -0.33 -9.60
CA LYS A 252 13.74 0.99 -9.71
C LYS A 252 12.89 2.09 -9.08
N ALA A 253 11.59 2.10 -9.36
CA ALA A 253 10.67 3.07 -8.79
C ALA A 253 10.62 2.97 -7.25
N LEU A 254 10.48 1.75 -6.73
CA LEU A 254 10.47 1.48 -5.29
C LEU A 254 11.78 1.86 -4.60
N ALA A 255 12.93 1.55 -5.20
CA ALA A 255 14.24 1.91 -4.66
C ALA A 255 14.42 3.44 -4.59
N LEU A 256 14.09 4.15 -5.67
CA LEU A 256 14.12 5.62 -5.72
C LEU A 256 13.19 6.21 -4.65
N PHE A 257 11.95 5.72 -4.59
CA PHE A 257 10.96 6.22 -3.66
C PHE A 257 11.34 5.95 -2.20
N THR A 258 11.91 4.78 -1.90
CA THR A 258 12.45 4.45 -0.58
C THR A 258 13.57 5.42 -0.18
N GLY A 259 14.50 5.70 -1.09
CA GLY A 259 15.58 6.66 -0.85
C GLY A 259 15.08 8.08 -0.60
N LEU A 260 14.16 8.57 -1.44
CA LEU A 260 13.51 9.89 -1.26
C LEU A 260 12.76 9.97 0.07
N SER A 261 12.11 8.89 0.46
CA SER A 261 11.32 8.84 1.68
C SER A 261 12.19 8.80 2.91
N LEU A 262 13.32 8.10 2.89
CA LEU A 262 14.31 8.16 3.96
C LEU A 262 14.82 9.60 4.13
N ALA A 263 15.16 10.28 3.04
CA ALA A 263 15.59 11.68 3.07
C ALA A 263 14.50 12.61 3.63
N ALA A 264 13.26 12.43 3.18
CA ALA A 264 12.10 13.18 3.67
C ALA A 264 11.84 12.93 5.16
N THR A 265 11.90 11.68 5.62
CA THR A 265 11.74 11.29 7.03
C THR A 265 12.84 11.89 7.91
N ILE A 266 14.09 11.93 7.46
CA ILE A 266 15.19 12.60 8.18
C ILE A 266 14.94 14.11 8.28
N ALA A 267 14.55 14.75 7.18
CA ALA A 267 14.22 16.18 7.16
C ALA A 267 13.02 16.48 8.07
N PHE A 268 12.01 15.61 8.05
CA PHE A 268 10.81 15.71 8.86
C PHE A 268 11.10 15.58 10.35
N TYR A 269 11.91 14.60 10.74
CA TYR A 269 12.36 14.44 12.13
C TYR A 269 13.12 15.68 12.63
N LYS A 270 13.99 16.26 11.81
CA LYS A 270 14.68 17.52 12.13
C LYS A 270 13.68 18.67 12.31
N TYR A 271 12.70 18.79 11.42
CA TYR A 271 11.66 19.81 11.49
C TYR A 271 10.84 19.70 12.78
N LEU A 272 10.38 18.50 13.16
CA LEU A 272 9.63 18.28 14.41
C LEU A 272 10.46 18.71 15.64
N ASN A 273 11.75 18.40 15.67
CA ASN A 273 12.60 18.68 16.84
C ASN A 273 13.23 20.09 16.85
N HIS A 274 13.21 20.84 15.75
CA HIS A 274 13.64 22.24 15.72
C HIS A 274 12.51 23.24 16.02
N LYS A 275 11.24 22.83 15.95
CA LYS A 275 10.09 23.70 16.22
C LYS A 275 9.79 23.91 17.72
N LYS A 276 10.83 23.97 18.55
CA LYS A 276 10.74 24.32 19.98
C LYS A 276 10.59 25.83 20.17
#